data_AF-L0IAK7-F1
#
_entry.id   AF-L0IAK7-F1
#
_cell.length_a   1.000
_cell.length_b   1.000
_cell.length_c   1.000
_cell.angle_alpha   90.00
_cell.angle_beta   90.00
_cell.angle_gamma   90.00
#
_symmetry.space_group_name_H-M   'P 1'
#
loop_
_entity.id
_entity.type
_entity.pdbx_description
1 polymer ?
#
loop_
_entity_poly.entity_id
_entity_poly.type
_entity_poly.pdbx_seq_one_letter_code
_entity_poly.pdbx_strand_id
1 'polypeptide(L)' 'MSVQPVEPGQCDTPRCDGTAEEITPEGYVCASCAREIEHAYREAKRRDRAGQEVRQ' A
#
# COMPACT_ATOMS: atom_id res chain seq x y z
N MET A 1 4.09 -18.66 -25.85
CA MET A 1 3.44 -18.65 -24.52
C MET A 1 2.61 -17.40 -24.44
N SER A 2 1.29 -17.52 -24.35
CA SER A 2 0.39 -16.37 -24.25
C SER A 2 0.44 -15.84 -22.82
N VAL A 3 1.03 -14.67 -22.64
CA VAL A 3 0.98 -13.96 -21.35
C VAL A 3 -0.44 -13.40 -21.26
N GLN A 4 -1.33 -14.10 -20.56
CA GLN A 4 -2.61 -13.50 -20.21
C GLN A 4 -2.31 -12.34 -19.25
N PRO A 5 -2.82 -11.13 -19.50
CA PRO A 5 -2.76 -10.08 -18.50
C PRO A 5 -3.40 -10.65 -17.24
N VAL A 6 -2.72 -10.52 -16.10
CA VAL A 6 -3.37 -10.74 -14.81
C VAL A 6 -4.43 -9.65 -14.74
N GLU A 7 -5.68 -10.02 -15.03
CA GLU A 7 -6.82 -9.13 -14.84
C GLU A 7 -6.68 -8.57 -13.42
N PRO A 8 -6.76 -7.24 -13.22
CA PRO A 8 -6.71 -6.66 -11.89
C PRO A 8 -7.81 -7.28 -11.04
N GLY A 9 -7.43 -8.31 -10.28
CA GLY A 9 -8.28 -9.00 -9.33
C GLY A 9 -8.65 -8.02 -8.24
N GLN A 10 -9.82 -8.18 -7.65
CA GLN A 10 -10.33 -7.28 -6.63
C GLN A 10 -9.27 -6.93 -5.57
N CYS A 11 -9.35 -5.72 -5.03
CA CYS A 11 -8.47 -5.25 -3.98
C CYS A 11 -8.32 -6.30 -2.85
N ASP A 12 -7.07 -6.62 -2.50
CA ASP A 12 -6.74 -7.56 -1.42
C ASP A 12 -7.13 -7.02 -0.02
N THR A 13 -7.54 -5.75 0.07
CA THR A 13 -7.93 -5.13 1.33
C THR A 13 -9.34 -5.58 1.74
N PRO A 14 -9.50 -6.23 2.92
CA PRO A 14 -10.81 -6.60 3.41
C PRO A 14 -11.68 -5.35 3.56
N ARG A 15 -12.85 -5.32 2.89
CA ARG A 15 -13.79 -4.19 2.80
C ARG A 15 -13.49 -3.12 1.74
N CYS A 16 -12.46 -3.24 0.88
CA CYS A 16 -12.40 -2.47 -0.37
C CYS A 16 -12.98 -3.32 -1.51
N ASP A 17 -14.13 -2.92 -2.06
CA ASP A 17 -14.70 -3.53 -3.26
C ASP A 17 -14.12 -2.93 -4.56
N GLY A 18 -13.07 -2.11 -4.45
CA GLY A 18 -12.41 -1.46 -5.57
C GLY A 18 -11.57 -2.43 -6.41
N THR A 19 -11.40 -2.09 -7.68
CA THR A 19 -10.44 -2.77 -8.57
C THR A 19 -9.02 -2.56 -8.06
N ALA A 20 -8.20 -3.62 -8.02
CA ALA A 20 -6.80 -3.44 -7.67
C ALA A 20 -6.04 -2.80 -8.84
N GLU A 21 -5.49 -1.62 -8.63
CA GLU A 21 -4.79 -0.85 -9.65
C GLU A 21 -3.31 -0.66 -9.29
N GLU A 22 -2.94 -0.88 -8.03
CA GLU A 22 -1.65 -0.56 -7.45
C GLU A 22 -1.05 -1.77 -6.72
N ILE A 23 0.27 -1.90 -6.76
CA ILE A 23 1.02 -2.95 -6.02
C ILE A 23 1.68 -2.31 -4.81
N THR A 24 1.30 -2.75 -3.60
CA THR A 24 1.93 -2.34 -2.34
C THR A 24 2.59 -3.54 -1.64
N PRO A 25 3.42 -3.32 -0.61
CA PRO A 25 3.98 -4.40 0.20
C PRO A 25 2.93 -5.34 0.82
N GLU A 26 1.71 -4.87 1.01
CA GLU A 26 0.56 -5.58 1.57
C GLU A 26 -0.23 -6.39 0.54
N GLY A 27 -0.04 -6.14 -0.75
CA GLY A 27 -0.74 -6.84 -1.84
C GLY A 27 -1.13 -5.94 -3.00
N TYR A 28 -2.04 -6.43 -3.84
CA TYR A 28 -2.65 -5.68 -4.92
C TYR A 28 -3.86 -4.92 -4.36
N VAL A 29 -3.84 -3.59 -4.44
CA VAL A 29 -4.85 -2.75 -3.80
C VAL A 29 -5.43 -1.70 -4.74
N CYS A 30 -6.63 -1.25 -4.42
CA CYS A 30 -7.31 -0.13 -5.06
C CYS A 30 -6.53 1.19 -4.81
N ALA A 31 -6.61 2.15 -5.73
CA ALA A 31 -5.85 3.41 -5.62
C ALA A 31 -6.09 4.18 -4.30
N SER A 32 -7.31 4.08 -3.75
CA SER A 32 -7.64 4.65 -2.44
C SER A 32 -6.87 3.98 -1.29
N CYS A 33 -6.85 2.64 -1.24
CA CYS A 33 -6.11 1.90 -0.22
C CYS A 33 -4.60 2.10 -0.35
N ALA A 34 -4.07 2.17 -1.58
CA ALA A 34 -2.65 2.46 -1.81
C ALA A 34 -2.22 3.79 -1.15
N ARG A 35 -3.05 4.83 -1.28
CA ARG A 35 -2.79 6.14 -0.67
C ARG A 35 -2.81 6.12 0.86
N GLU A 36 -3.72 5.34 1.45
CA GLU A 36 -3.79 5.19 2.92
C GLU A 36 -2.56 4.46 3.46
N ILE A 37 -2.16 3.37 2.79
CA ILE A 37 -0.95 2.62 3.10
C ILE A 37 0.28 3.53 3.01
N GLU A 38 0.42 4.27 1.91
CA GLU A 38 1.52 5.20 1.73
C GLU A 38 1.55 6.27 2.83
N HIS A 39 0.39 6.79 3.21
CA HIS A 39 0.29 7.76 4.30
C HIS A 39 0.79 7.16 5.63
N ALA A 40 0.33 5.96 5.98
CA ALA A 40 0.74 5.26 7.19
C ALA A 40 2.25 5.02 7.22
N TYR A 41 2.85 4.59 6.11
CA TYR A 41 4.31 4.43 5.99
C TYR A 41 5.05 5.75 6.17
N ARG A 42 4.57 6.84 5.56
CA ARG A 42 5.17 8.16 5.71
C ARG A 42 5.10 8.65 7.15
N GLU A 43 4.00 8.39 7.86
CA GLU A 43 3.85 8.75 9.27
C GLU A 43 4.75 7.90 10.18
N ALA A 44 4.79 6.58 9.97
CA ALA A 44 5.69 5.69 10.69
C ALA A 44 7.15 6.12 10.52
N LYS A 45 7.57 6.41 9.28
CA LYS A 45 8.91 6.89 8.97
C LYS A 45 9.25 8.21 9.67
N ARG A 46 8.29 9.14 9.79
CA ARG A 46 8.50 10.39 10.53
C ARG A 46 8.66 10.14 12.03
N ARG A 47 7.87 9.24 12.60
CA ARG A 47 7.96 8.88 14.03
C ARG A 47 9.31 8.23 14.35
N ASP A 48 9.77 7.30 13.52
CA ASP A 48 11.06 6.64 13.71
C ASP A 48 12.23 7.61 13.61
N ARG A 49 12.16 8.56 12.65
CA ARG A 49 13.16 9.62 12.51
C ARG A 49 13.17 10.54 13.74
N ALA A 50 12.00 10.98 14.20
CA ALA A 50 11.90 11.82 15.40
C ALA A 50 12.38 11.07 16.66
N GLY A 51 12.10 9.76 16.77
CA GLY A 51 12.60 8.93 17.86
C GLY A 51 14.12 8.72 17.85
N GLN A 52 14.75 8.75 16.68
CA GLN A 52 16.21 8.70 16.55
C GLN A 52 16.88 10.04 16.89
N GLU A 53 16.23 11.19 16.62
CA GLU A 53 16.76 12.52 16.97
C GLU A 53 16.76 12.79 18.49
N VAL A 54 15.92 12.13 19.28
CA VAL A 54 15.89 12.28 20.76
C VAL A 54 16.99 11.50 21.48
N ARG A 55 17.64 10.55 20.79
CA ARG A 55 18.69 9.69 21.37
C ARG A 55 20.13 10.18 21.14
N GLN A 56 20.31 11.31 20.45
CA GLN A 56 21.62 11.88 20.09
C GLN A 56 22.04 12.97 21.07
#